data_AF-A0A838UQE3-F1
#
_entry.id   AF-A0A838UQE3-F1
#
_cell.length_a   1.000
_cell.length_b   1.000
_cell.length_c   1.000
_cell.angle_alpha   90.00
_cell.angle_beta   90.00
_cell.angle_gamma   90.00
#
_symmetry.space_group_name_H-M   'P 1'
#
loop_
_entity.id
_entity.type
_entity.pdbx_description
1 polymer ?
#
loop_
_entity_poly.entity_id
_entity_poly.type
_entity_poly.pdbx_seq_one_letter_code
_entity_poly.pdbx_strand_id
1 'polypeptide(L)'
;MTFITTRGKMSSVEDASYERIFTRDGQKVTETVQKWTVKVLQPGSTEPMQFELSTEVAPDTNTLDKWELDETWVVIEADQMRRLVGTNKDSGNAWAIVSFPAIEIREMTAQEKATMQAARKDTLQKRKAKKLQAKQAKGTAKQPEAA
;
A
#
# COMPACT_ATOMS: atom_id res chain seq x y z
N MET A 1 11.84 16.39 -4.85
CA MET A 1 11.20 15.67 -3.73
C MET A 1 10.87 14.27 -4.23
N THR A 2 11.17 13.23 -3.47
CA THR A 2 10.95 11.83 -3.90
C THR A 2 9.72 11.31 -3.18
N PHE A 3 8.65 11.03 -3.91
CA PHE A 3 7.43 10.47 -3.35
C PHE A 3 7.42 8.95 -3.42
N ILE A 4 6.72 8.33 -2.48
CA ILE A 4 6.39 6.90 -2.51
C ILE A 4 5.08 6.76 -3.28
N THR A 5 5.18 6.35 -4.56
CA THR A 5 4.00 6.08 -5.39
C THR A 5 3.63 4.60 -5.33
N THR A 6 2.45 4.31 -4.78
CA THR A 6 1.88 2.95 -4.73
C THR A 6 0.73 2.83 -5.72
N ARG A 7 0.68 1.69 -6.41
CA ARG A 7 -0.44 1.31 -7.29
C ARG A 7 -0.99 -0.01 -6.83
N GLY A 8 -2.27 -0.05 -6.52
CA GLY A 8 -2.87 -1.26 -6.00
C GLY A 8 -4.38 -1.19 -5.98
N LYS A 9 -4.96 -2.29 -5.54
CA LYS A 9 -6.40 -2.46 -5.43
C LYS A 9 -6.86 -2.01 -4.06
N MET A 10 -7.90 -1.17 -3.98
CA MET A 10 -8.50 -0.80 -2.72
C MET A 10 -9.07 -2.07 -2.05
N SER A 11 -8.72 -2.28 -0.78
CA SER A 11 -9.10 -3.47 -0.03
C SER A 11 -10.04 -3.17 1.13
N SER A 12 -9.84 -2.03 1.80
CA SER A 12 -10.75 -1.55 2.84
C SER A 12 -10.52 -0.06 3.09
N VAL A 13 -11.57 0.62 3.53
CA VAL A 13 -11.51 1.97 4.08
C VAL A 13 -11.91 1.89 5.55
N GLU A 14 -11.13 2.52 6.41
CA GLU A 14 -11.43 2.65 7.83
C GLU A 14 -11.57 4.13 8.14
N ASP A 15 -12.70 4.48 8.74
CA ASP A 15 -12.90 5.79 9.35
C ASP A 15 -12.54 5.70 10.83
N ALA A 16 -11.84 6.72 11.32
CA ALA A 16 -11.53 6.83 12.73
C ALA A 16 -11.60 8.30 13.14
N SER A 17 -12.28 8.55 14.24
CA SER A 17 -12.27 9.86 14.90
C SER A 17 -11.65 9.72 16.29
N TYR A 18 -10.75 10.62 16.65
CA TYR A 18 -10.22 10.68 18.00
C TYR A 18 -10.14 12.11 18.51
N GLU A 19 -10.31 12.27 19.81
CA GLU A 19 -10.12 13.56 20.46
C GLU A 19 -8.63 13.79 20.71
N ARG A 20 -8.10 14.86 20.11
CA ARG A 20 -6.78 15.37 20.41
C ARG A 20 -6.92 16.51 21.40
N ILE A 21 -6.44 16.27 22.63
CA ILE A 21 -6.34 17.33 23.64
C ILE A 21 -4.96 17.96 23.53
N PHE A 22 -4.91 19.26 23.30
CA PHE A 22 -3.67 20.04 23.30
C PHE A 22 -3.89 21.39 23.97
N THR A 23 -2.80 22.01 24.40
CA THR A 23 -2.87 23.35 25.02
C THR A 23 -2.68 24.40 23.95
N ARG A 24 -3.63 25.34 23.87
CA ARG A 24 -3.54 26.54 23.02
C ARG A 24 -3.79 27.75 23.91
N ASP A 25 -2.87 28.71 23.89
CA ASP A 25 -2.97 29.95 24.68
C ASP A 25 -3.24 29.72 26.18
N GLY A 26 -2.63 28.67 26.76
CA GLY A 26 -2.79 28.30 28.17
C GLY A 26 -4.08 27.57 28.52
N GLN A 27 -4.97 27.33 27.56
CA GLN A 27 -6.22 26.57 27.75
C GLN A 27 -6.12 25.18 27.12
N LYS A 28 -6.69 24.17 27.80
CA LYS A 28 -6.87 22.85 27.21
C LYS A 28 -7.98 22.93 26.17
N VAL A 29 -7.62 22.63 24.93
CA VAL A 29 -8.54 22.55 23.81
C VAL A 29 -8.65 21.10 23.39
N THR A 30 -9.88 20.62 23.25
CA THR A 30 -10.18 19.31 22.67
C THR A 30 -10.60 19.52 21.23
N GLU A 31 -9.89 18.90 20.30
CA GLU A 31 -10.18 18.91 18.87
C GLU A 31 -10.52 17.49 18.42
N THR A 32 -11.68 17.30 17.81
CA THR A 32 -12.01 16.03 17.16
C THR A 32 -11.26 15.96 15.84
N VAL A 33 -10.33 15.02 15.74
CA VAL A 33 -9.57 14.76 14.51
C VAL A 33 -10.20 13.56 13.81
N GLN A 34 -10.72 13.80 12.61
CA GLN A 34 -11.15 12.73 11.71
C GLN A 34 -9.96 12.26 10.86
N LYS A 35 -9.85 10.95 10.69
CA LYS A 35 -8.77 10.32 9.96
C LYS A 35 -9.35 9.17 9.13
N TRP A 36 -9.04 9.19 7.85
CA TRP A 36 -9.35 8.10 6.94
C TRP A 36 -8.10 7.26 6.73
N THR A 37 -8.27 5.95 6.79
CA THR A 37 -7.19 5.00 6.54
C THR A 37 -7.63 4.08 5.42
N VAL A 38 -6.83 4.02 4.36
CA VAL A 38 -7.11 3.14 3.21
C VAL A 38 -6.08 2.01 3.16
N LYS A 39 -6.56 0.79 2.98
CA LYS A 39 -5.72 -0.39 2.80
C LYS A 39 -5.69 -0.75 1.33
N VAL A 40 -4.50 -0.80 0.75
CA VAL A 40 -4.29 -1.05 -0.67
C VAL A 40 -3.45 -2.30 -0.87
N LEU A 41 -4.00 -3.27 -1.60
CA LEU A 41 -3.30 -4.50 -1.96
C LEU A 41 -2.49 -4.28 -3.25
N GLN A 42 -1.17 -4.26 -3.11
CA GLN A 42 -0.28 -4.16 -4.25
C GLN A 42 -0.15 -5.50 -4.99
N PRO A 43 -0.10 -5.49 -6.33
CA PRO A 43 0.40 -6.60 -7.13
C PRO A 43 1.57 -7.40 -6.55
N GLY A 44 1.31 -8.65 -6.17
CA GLY A 44 2.36 -9.56 -5.69
C GLY A 44 2.70 -9.39 -4.22
N SER A 45 2.01 -8.50 -3.50
CA SER A 45 1.98 -8.49 -2.04
C SER A 45 0.89 -9.46 -1.55
N THR A 46 1.13 -10.09 -0.40
CA THR A 46 0.12 -10.86 0.34
C THR A 46 -0.64 -9.99 1.33
N GLU A 47 0.02 -8.97 1.87
CA GLU A 47 -0.53 -8.07 2.88
C GLU A 47 -0.87 -6.71 2.24
N PRO A 48 -1.99 -6.08 2.62
CA PRO A 48 -2.29 -4.73 2.18
C PRO A 48 -1.37 -3.71 2.85
N MET A 49 -1.04 -2.65 2.12
CA MET A 49 -0.34 -1.49 2.65
C MET A 49 -1.34 -0.45 3.17
N GLN A 50 -1.03 0.19 4.29
CA GLN A 50 -1.91 1.13 4.95
C GLN A 50 -1.50 2.58 4.68
N PHE A 51 -2.42 3.38 4.13
CA PHE A 51 -2.21 4.79 3.85
C PHE A 51 -3.17 5.65 4.67
N GLU A 52 -2.66 6.73 5.26
CA GLU A 52 -3.45 7.69 6.00
C GLU A 52 -3.79 8.87 5.10
N LEU A 53 -5.08 9.19 4.99
CA LEU A 53 -5.56 10.34 4.26
C LEU A 53 -5.94 11.44 5.26
N SER A 54 -5.37 12.63 5.07
CA SER A 54 -5.90 13.83 5.71
C SER A 54 -7.24 14.21 5.09
N THR A 55 -8.05 14.97 5.82
CA THR A 55 -9.34 15.48 5.31
C THR A 55 -9.19 16.37 4.08
N GLU A 56 -8.01 16.97 3.87
CA GLU A 56 -7.70 17.80 2.70
C GLU A 56 -7.46 16.99 1.42
N VAL A 57 -7.01 15.74 1.57
CA VAL A 57 -6.62 14.86 0.46
C VAL A 57 -7.63 13.73 0.25
N ALA A 58 -8.37 13.37 1.29
CA ALA A 58 -9.37 12.32 1.22
C ALA A 58 -10.46 12.67 0.19
N PRO A 59 -10.77 11.76 -0.75
CA PRO A 59 -11.99 11.84 -1.54
C PRO A 59 -13.21 11.86 -0.61
N ASP A 60 -14.34 12.30 -1.15
CA ASP A 60 -15.59 12.22 -0.40
C ASP A 60 -15.94 10.76 -0.04
N THR A 61 -16.70 10.59 1.03
CA THR A 61 -17.03 9.27 1.57
C THR A 61 -17.74 8.38 0.54
N ASN A 62 -18.62 8.92 -0.31
CA ASN A 62 -19.29 8.10 -1.32
C ASN A 62 -18.30 7.56 -2.37
N THR A 63 -17.30 8.35 -2.74
CA THR A 63 -16.22 7.91 -3.63
C THR A 63 -15.37 6.83 -2.98
N LEU A 64 -15.01 6.99 -1.70
CA LEU A 64 -14.23 5.98 -0.97
C LEU A 64 -14.99 4.65 -0.80
N ASP A 65 -16.27 4.72 -0.41
CA ASP A 65 -17.14 3.55 -0.27
C ASP A 65 -17.28 2.81 -1.60
N LYS A 66 -17.51 3.56 -2.68
CA LYS A 66 -17.56 3.00 -4.03
C LYS A 66 -16.25 2.33 -4.39
N TRP A 67 -15.10 2.97 -4.12
CA TRP A 67 -13.81 2.39 -4.44
C TRP A 67 -13.52 1.11 -3.67
N GLU A 68 -13.95 1.02 -2.42
CA GLU A 68 -13.86 -0.21 -1.63
C GLU A 68 -14.73 -1.32 -2.23
N LEU A 69 -16.02 -1.05 -2.44
CA LEU A 69 -16.99 -2.03 -2.95
C LEU A 69 -16.65 -2.53 -4.35
N ASP A 70 -16.28 -1.62 -5.25
CA ASP A 70 -15.86 -1.93 -6.62
C ASP A 70 -14.42 -2.44 -6.68
N GLU A 71 -13.74 -2.51 -5.53
CA GLU A 71 -12.42 -3.12 -5.45
C GLU A 71 -11.44 -2.38 -6.40
N THR A 72 -11.55 -1.05 -6.40
CA THR A 72 -11.04 -0.13 -7.41
C THR A 72 -9.52 -0.04 -7.37
N TRP A 73 -8.90 0.05 -8.54
CA TRP A 73 -7.46 0.30 -8.64
C TRP A 73 -7.15 1.78 -8.44
N VAL A 74 -6.28 2.08 -7.47
CA VAL A 74 -5.90 3.44 -7.11
C VAL A 74 -4.40 3.67 -7.24
N VAL A 75 -4.04 4.93 -7.49
CA VAL A 75 -2.69 5.46 -7.33
C VAL A 75 -2.69 6.28 -6.05
N ILE A 76 -1.74 6.00 -5.17
CA ILE A 76 -1.51 6.77 -3.94
C ILE A 76 -0.08 7.30 -3.97
N GLU A 77 0.06 8.58 -3.69
CA GLU A 77 1.36 9.20 -3.45
C GLU A 77 1.49 9.55 -1.97
N ALA A 78 2.60 9.17 -1.36
CA ALA A 78 2.92 9.48 0.02
C ALA A 78 4.27 10.20 0.11
N ASP A 79 4.35 11.19 0.99
CA ASP A 79 5.56 11.99 1.20
C ASP A 79 6.61 11.24 2.03
N GLN A 80 6.17 10.40 2.96
CA GLN A 80 7.07 9.69 3.86
C GLN A 80 6.48 8.37 4.37
N MET A 81 7.34 7.56 4.95
CA MET A 81 6.97 6.37 5.72
C MET A 81 7.07 6.67 7.21
N ARG A 82 6.01 6.41 7.97
CA ARG A 82 5.99 6.54 9.42
C ARG A 82 5.88 5.16 10.07
N ARG A 83 6.84 4.83 10.93
CA ARG A 83 6.76 3.65 11.80
C ARG A 83 6.06 4.05 13.10
N LEU A 84 4.99 3.34 13.43
CA LEU A 84 4.26 3.46 14.67
C LEU A 84 4.48 2.18 15.48
N VAL A 85 4.81 2.34 16.76
CA VAL A 85 4.95 1.23 17.69
C VAL A 85 4.24 1.60 18.98
N GLY A 86 3.67 0.60 19.65
CA GLY A 86 3.02 0.82 20.93
C GLY A 86 2.70 -0.48 21.63
N THR A 87 2.06 -0.34 22.78
CA THR A 87 1.55 -1.45 23.57
C THR A 87 0.07 -1.20 23.81
N ASN A 88 -0.77 -2.19 23.53
CA ASN A 88 -2.18 -2.13 23.85
C ASN A 88 -2.34 -2.08 25.38
N LYS A 89 -3.02 -1.06 25.89
CA LYS A 89 -3.15 -0.82 27.33
C LYS A 89 -3.97 -1.91 28.03
N ASP A 90 -4.93 -2.50 27.34
CA ASP A 90 -5.88 -3.45 27.91
C ASP A 90 -5.34 -4.89 27.85
N SER A 91 -4.63 -5.24 26.77
CA SER A 91 -4.08 -6.60 26.59
C SER A 91 -2.59 -6.72 26.91
N GLY A 92 -1.86 -5.61 27.08
CA GLY A 92 -0.41 -5.61 27.26
C GLY A 92 0.40 -6.02 26.01
N ASN A 93 -0.27 -6.31 24.89
CA ASN A 93 0.38 -6.78 23.67
C ASN A 93 1.07 -5.63 22.93
N ALA A 94 2.34 -5.85 22.54
CA ALA A 94 3.08 -4.92 21.70
C ALA A 94 2.58 -4.99 20.24
N TRP A 95 2.52 -3.85 19.58
CA TRP A 95 2.16 -3.73 18.17
C TRP A 95 3.15 -2.80 17.45
N ALA A 96 3.32 -3.07 16.15
CA ALA A 96 4.10 -2.23 15.25
C ALA A 96 3.38 -2.16 13.91
N ILE A 97 3.14 -0.94 13.43
CA ILE A 97 2.48 -0.68 12.15
C ILE A 97 3.34 0.29 11.36
N VAL A 98 3.43 0.08 10.06
CA VAL A 98 4.01 1.05 9.13
C VAL A 98 2.86 1.74 8.41
N SER A 99 2.88 3.05 8.43
CA SER A 99 1.83 3.90 7.88
C SER A 99 2.43 4.91 6.92
N PHE A 100 1.69 5.23 5.86
CA PHE A 100 2.11 6.15 4.81
C PHE A 100 1.13 7.31 4.72
N PRO A 101 1.47 8.50 5.25
CA PRO A 101 0.67 9.70 5.06
C PRO A 101 0.62 10.05 3.58
N ALA A 102 -0.54 9.87 2.99
CA ALA A 102 -0.79 10.12 1.59
C ALA A 102 -1.04 11.62 1.37
N ILE A 103 -0.44 12.13 0.29
CA ILE A 103 -0.59 13.51 -0.18
C ILE A 103 -1.50 13.59 -1.41
N GLU A 104 -1.69 12.46 -2.10
CA GLU A 104 -2.64 12.34 -3.20
C GLU A 104 -3.18 10.90 -3.25
N ILE A 105 -4.48 10.77 -3.56
CA ILE A 105 -5.08 9.51 -3.98
C ILE A 105 -6.04 9.75 -5.14
N ARG A 106 -6.00 8.86 -6.14
CA ARG A 106 -6.92 8.89 -7.26
C ARG A 106 -7.15 7.50 -7.85
N GLU A 107 -8.24 7.34 -8.58
CA GLU A 107 -8.44 6.16 -9.40
C GLU A 107 -7.35 6.05 -10.49
N MET A 108 -6.88 4.84 -10.73
CA MET A 108 -6.02 4.52 -11.87
C MET A 108 -6.80 4.67 -13.18
N THR A 109 -6.20 5.40 -14.12
CA THR A 109 -6.72 5.49 -15.49
C THR A 109 -6.63 4.15 -16.22
N ALA A 110 -7.42 3.99 -17.29
CA ALA A 110 -7.38 2.79 -18.13
C ALA A 110 -5.98 2.53 -18.72
N GLN A 111 -5.26 3.60 -19.09
CA GLN A 111 -3.90 3.51 -19.61
C GLN A 111 -2.92 2.99 -18.55
N GLU A 112 -3.01 3.48 -17.30
CA GLU A 112 -2.16 3.00 -16.21
C GLU A 112 -2.45 1.53 -15.87
N LYS A 113 -3.73 1.13 -15.87
CA LYS A 113 -4.15 -0.28 -15.71
C LYS A 113 -3.50 -1.14 -16.81
N ALA A 114 -3.53 -0.72 -18.07
CA ALA A 114 -2.93 -1.43 -19.19
C ALA A 114 -1.40 -1.54 -19.07
N THR A 115 -0.71 -0.44 -18.74
CA THR A 115 0.74 -0.42 -18.53
C THR A 115 1.17 -1.37 -17.41
N MET A 116 0.42 -1.39 -16.29
CA MET A 116 0.70 -2.30 -15.18
C MET A 116 0.54 -3.78 -15.60
N GLN A 117 -0.51 -4.10 -16.38
CA GLN A 117 -0.70 -5.46 -16.89
C GLN A 117 0.42 -5.87 -17.85
N ALA A 118 0.87 -4.97 -18.72
CA ALA A 118 2.00 -5.21 -19.63
C ALA A 118 3.30 -5.47 -18.84
N ALA A 119 3.61 -4.65 -17.83
CA ALA A 119 4.78 -4.81 -16.98
C ALA A 119 4.78 -6.16 -16.22
N ARG A 120 3.60 -6.62 -15.76
CA ARG A 120 3.45 -7.95 -15.16
C ARG A 120 3.76 -9.06 -16.15
N LYS A 121 3.23 -8.99 -17.38
CA LYS A 121 3.48 -9.99 -18.44
C LYS A 121 4.98 -10.08 -18.76
N ASP A 122 5.65 -8.95 -18.92
CA ASP A 122 7.10 -8.89 -19.16
C ASP A 122 7.89 -9.50 -18.00
N THR A 123 7.55 -9.17 -16.76
CA THR A 123 8.20 -9.75 -15.57
C THR A 123 8.03 -11.27 -15.50
N LEU A 124 6.84 -11.79 -15.83
CA LEU A 124 6.60 -13.23 -15.87
C LEU A 124 7.40 -13.91 -16.98
N GLN A 125 7.51 -13.30 -18.16
CA GLN A 125 8.33 -13.82 -19.26
C GLN A 125 9.81 -13.86 -18.87
N LYS A 126 10.35 -12.78 -18.29
CA LYS A 126 11.72 -12.74 -17.74
C LYS A 126 11.97 -13.83 -16.70
N ARG A 127 11.01 -14.06 -15.78
CA ARG A 127 11.09 -15.14 -14.79
C ARG A 127 11.09 -16.54 -15.43
N LYS A 128 10.25 -16.77 -16.45
CA LYS A 128 10.22 -18.04 -17.20
C LYS A 128 11.53 -18.28 -17.94
N ALA A 129 12.05 -17.29 -18.65
CA ALA A 129 13.32 -17.37 -19.36
C ALA A 129 14.49 -17.67 -18.41
N LYS A 130 14.57 -16.98 -17.26
CA LYS A 130 15.59 -17.25 -16.23
C LYS A 130 15.50 -18.68 -15.68
N LYS A 131 14.28 -19.22 -15.46
CA LYS A 131 14.09 -20.61 -15.03
C LYS A 131 14.52 -21.62 -16.09
N LEU A 132 14.24 -21.35 -17.37
CA LEU A 132 14.67 -22.19 -18.50
C LEU A 132 16.21 -22.20 -18.62
N GLN A 133 16.86 -21.05 -18.57
CA GLN A 133 18.33 -20.94 -18.58
C GLN A 133 18.96 -21.67 -17.40
N ALA A 134 18.41 -21.52 -16.19
CA ALA A 134 18.90 -22.25 -15.02
C ALA A 134 18.72 -23.77 -15.12
N LYS A 135 17.68 -24.26 -15.80
CA LYS A 135 17.49 -25.69 -16.07
C LYS A 135 18.47 -26.19 -17.15
N GLN A 136 18.69 -25.42 -18.21
CA GLN A 136 19.65 -25.75 -19.26
C GLN A 136 21.08 -25.83 -18.70
N ALA A 137 21.49 -24.85 -17.88
CA ALA A 137 22.81 -24.85 -17.22
C ALA A 137 23.02 -26.02 -16.25
N LYS A 138 21.96 -26.51 -15.58
CA LYS A 138 22.02 -27.71 -14.74
C LYS A 138 21.99 -29.02 -15.52
N GLY A 139 21.43 -29.01 -16.74
CA GLY A 139 21.42 -30.16 -17.65
C GLY A 139 22.77 -30.40 -18.32
N THR A 140 23.47 -29.34 -18.73
CA THR A 140 24.83 -29.45 -19.33
C THR A 140 25.93 -29.79 -18.32
N ALA A 141 25.70 -29.60 -17.02
CA ALA A 141 26.65 -30.01 -15.98
C ALA A 141 26.59 -31.51 -15.61
N LYS A 142 25.66 -32.30 -16.18
CA LYS A 142 25.42 -33.70 -15.79
C LYS A 142 25.81 -34.79 -16.81
N GLN A 143 26.44 -34.46 -17.94
CA GLN A 143 27.09 -35.46 -18.82
C GLN A 143 28.02 -34.73 -19.82
N PRO A 144 29.20 -35.28 -20.21
CA PRO A 144 29.56 -36.70 -20.20
C PRO A 144 30.90 -37.04 -19.49
N GLU A 145 30.93 -38.13 -18.73
CA GLU A 145 32.16 -38.91 -18.53
C GLU A 145 31.77 -40.37 -18.78
N ALA A 146 31.95 -40.79 -20.04
CA ALA A 146 31.95 -42.17 -20.47
C ALA A 146 33.15 -42.31 -21.41
N ALA A 147 34.27 -42.76 -20.86
CA ALA A 147 35.39 -43.38 -21.55
C ALA A 147 36.13 -44.26 -20.54
#